data_AF-A0AAF3EBL0-F1
#
_entry.id   AF-A0AAF3EBL0-F1
#
_cell.length_a   1.000
_cell.length_b   1.000
_cell.length_c   1.000
_cell.angle_alpha   90.00
_cell.angle_beta   90.00
_cell.angle_gamma   90.00
#
_symmetry.space_group_name_H-M   'P 1'
#
loop_
_entity.id
_entity.type
_entity.pdbx_description
1 polymer ?
#
loop_
_entity_poly.entity_id
_entity_poly.type
_entity_poly.pdbx_seq_one_letter_code
_entity_poly.pdbx_strand_id
1 'polypeptide(L)'
;MGVIVPLVSVSAFWALIGFGGPWLVPKGVNRGIIQTMIVLTAVCCWMFWILVYLHQLNPLIGPQISVKTIRWMAEKWGNAPGVDTHYSTTSSP
;
A
#
# COMPACT_ATOMS: atom_id res chain seq x y z
N MET A 1 -1.23 -0.46 15.96
CA MET A 1 -2.07 0.60 15.35
C MET A 1 -1.84 0.80 13.86
N GLY A 2 -0.60 0.67 13.35
CA GLY A 2 -0.29 0.98 11.94
C GLY A 2 -0.99 0.13 10.88
N VAL A 3 -1.39 -1.11 11.18
CA VAL A 3 -2.05 -1.99 10.20
C VAL A 3 -3.56 -1.77 10.11
N ILE A 4 -4.20 -1.48 11.24
CA ILE A 4 -5.65 -1.34 11.33
C ILE A 4 -6.12 -0.06 10.62
N VAL A 5 -5.36 1.03 10.76
CA VAL A 5 -5.69 2.33 10.13
C VAL A 5 -5.86 2.21 8.60
N PRO A 6 -4.90 1.71 7.82
CA PRO A 6 -5.05 1.57 6.37
C PRO A 6 -6.11 0.54 5.98
N LEU A 7 -6.24 -0.57 6.72
CA LEU A 7 -7.26 -1.59 6.46
C LEU A 7 -8.68 -1.02 6.56
N VAL A 8 -8.97 -0.30 7.64
CA VAL A 8 -10.30 0.26 7.86
C VAL A 8 -10.56 1.44 6.93
N SER A 9 -9.60 2.34 6.73
CA SER A 9 -9.82 3.54 5.92
C SER A 9 -10.07 3.22 4.44
N VAL A 10 -9.23 2.36 3.84
CA VAL A 10 -9.33 2.04 2.41
C VAL A 10 -10.52 1.12 2.14
N SER A 11 -10.84 0.21 3.05
CA SER A 11 -12.04 -0.63 2.92
C SER A 11 -13.33 0.19 3.05
N ALA A 12 -13.39 1.13 3.99
CA ALA A 12 -14.54 2.02 4.14
C ALA A 12 -14.73 2.93 2.92
N PHE A 13 -13.64 3.47 2.37
CA PHE A 13 -13.66 4.29 1.16
C PHE A 13 -14.24 3.54 -0.05
N TRP A 14 -13.73 2.35 -0.35
CA TRP A 14 -14.22 1.56 -1.49
C TRP A 14 -15.61 0.98 -1.25
N ALA A 15 -15.97 0.63 -0.02
CA ALA A 15 -17.32 0.23 0.33
C ALA A 15 -18.31 1.39 0.09
N LEU A 16 -17.99 2.61 0.52
CA LEU A 16 -18.83 3.79 0.25
C LEU A 16 -19.00 4.04 -1.25
N ILE A 17 -17.95 3.86 -2.06
CA ILE A 17 -18.05 4.02 -3.52
C ILE A 17 -18.88 2.90 -4.15
N GLY A 18 -18.66 1.66 -3.77
CA GLY A 18 -19.37 0.49 -4.31
C GLY A 18 -20.86 0.48 -3.96
N PHE A 19 -21.22 0.90 -2.74
CA PHE A 19 -22.61 0.95 -2.29
C PHE A 19 -23.29 2.30 -2.57
N GLY A 20 -22.59 3.42 -2.39
CA GLY A 20 -23.13 4.76 -2.57
C GLY A 20 -23.14 5.21 -4.04
N GLY A 21 -22.13 4.83 -4.82
CA GLY A 21 -21.99 5.20 -6.23
C GLY A 21 -23.21 4.81 -7.09
N PRO A 22 -23.74 3.57 -7.00
CA PRO A 22 -24.92 3.16 -7.76
C PRO A 22 -26.21 3.94 -7.45
N TRP A 23 -26.31 4.51 -6.24
CA TRP A 23 -27.46 5.31 -5.82
C TRP A 23 -27.43 6.74 -6.39
N LEU A 24 -26.22 7.28 -6.62
CA LEU A 24 -26.00 8.61 -7.17
C LEU A 24 -26.16 8.68 -8.70
N VAL A 25 -26.32 7.55 -9.40
CA VAL A 25 -26.41 7.53 -10.87
C VAL A 25 -27.77 8.06 -11.36
N PRO A 26 -27.80 9.16 -12.15
CA PRO A 26 -29.03 9.73 -12.68
C PRO A 26 -29.76 8.77 -13.64
N LYS A 27 -31.08 8.99 -13.77
CA LYS A 27 -31.93 8.17 -14.63
C LYS A 27 -31.60 8.44 -16.11
N GLY A 28 -31.12 7.42 -16.82
CA GLY A 28 -30.84 7.47 -18.26
C GLY A 28 -30.80 6.06 -18.84
N VAL A 29 -30.78 5.96 -20.18
CA VAL A 29 -30.77 4.67 -20.92
C VAL A 29 -29.59 3.79 -20.49
N ASN A 30 -28.43 4.40 -20.23
CA ASN A 30 -27.19 3.68 -19.90
C ASN A 30 -26.98 3.47 -18.39
N ARG A 31 -28.00 3.69 -17.54
CA ARG A 31 -27.87 3.66 -16.08
C ARG A 31 -27.33 2.34 -15.56
N GLY A 32 -27.82 1.21 -16.09
CA GLY A 32 -27.37 -0.12 -15.66
C GLY A 32 -25.88 -0.35 -15.92
N ILE A 33 -25.38 0.07 -17.08
CA ILE A 33 -23.97 -0.06 -17.45
C ILE A 33 -23.10 0.80 -16.52
N ILE A 34 -23.52 2.04 -16.24
CA ILE A 34 -22.77 2.93 -15.34
C ILE A 34 -22.73 2.34 -13.93
N GLN A 35 -23.83 1.79 -13.44
CA GLN A 35 -23.88 1.14 -12.12
C GLN A 35 -22.94 -0.07 -12.05
N THR A 36 -22.96 -0.95 -13.06
CA THR A 36 -22.09 -2.13 -13.07
C THR A 36 -20.62 -1.76 -13.20
N MET A 37 -20.27 -0.74 -14.00
CA MET A 37 -18.89 -0.25 -14.11
C MET A 37 -18.36 0.32 -12.78
N ILE A 38 -19.18 1.07 -12.05
CA ILE A 38 -18.81 1.61 -10.73
C ILE A 38 -18.58 0.47 -9.72
N VAL A 39 -19.51 -0.50 -9.65
CA VAL A 39 -19.40 -1.63 -8.71
C VAL A 39 -18.19 -2.52 -9.05
N LEU A 40 -18.01 -2.88 -10.33
CA LEU A 40 -16.89 -3.70 -10.78
C LEU A 40 -15.56 -3.01 -10.45
N THR A 41 -15.44 -1.71 -10.75
CA THR A 41 -14.23 -0.94 -10.46
C THR A 41 -13.96 -0.91 -8.95
N ALA A 42 -14.98 -0.64 -8.12
CA ALA A 42 -14.82 -0.61 -6.67
C ALA A 42 -14.33 -1.96 -6.11
N VAL A 43 -14.89 -3.08 -6.59
CA VAL A 43 -14.48 -4.43 -6.17
C VAL A 43 -13.06 -4.74 -6.64
N CYS A 44 -12.73 -4.45 -7.90
CA CYS A 44 -11.41 -4.73 -8.47
C CYS A 44 -10.32 -3.92 -7.76
N CYS A 45 -10.55 -2.62 -7.54
CA CYS A 45 -9.60 -1.74 -6.87
C CYS A 45 -9.43 -2.10 -5.39
N TRP A 46 -10.51 -2.47 -4.70
CA TRP A 46 -10.43 -2.93 -3.31
C TRP A 46 -9.67 -4.26 -3.21
N MET A 47 -9.98 -5.23 -4.09
CA MET A 47 -9.32 -6.53 -4.11
C MET A 47 -7.84 -6.42 -4.45
N PHE A 48 -7.48 -5.63 -5.47
CA PHE A 48 -6.08 -5.37 -5.80
C PHE A 48 -5.33 -4.77 -4.61
N TRP A 49 -5.92 -3.75 -3.97
CA TRP A 49 -5.32 -3.07 -2.83
C TRP A 49 -5.08 -4.00 -1.63
N ILE A 50 -6.08 -4.80 -1.23
CA ILE A 50 -5.93 -5.67 -0.06
C ILE A 50 -4.87 -6.76 -0.31
N LEU A 51 -4.81 -7.31 -1.53
CA LEU A 51 -3.84 -8.35 -1.87
C LEU A 51 -2.40 -7.84 -1.78
N VAL A 52 -2.10 -6.68 -2.38
CA VAL A 52 -0.74 -6.11 -2.31
C VAL A 52 -0.37 -5.71 -0.89
N TYR A 53 -1.34 -5.24 -0.10
CA TYR A 53 -1.12 -4.86 1.28
C TYR A 53 -0.80 -6.07 2.16
N LEU A 54 -1.59 -7.14 2.06
CA LEU A 54 -1.37 -8.39 2.81
C LEU A 54 -0.02 -9.04 2.48
N HIS A 55 0.41 -8.96 1.21
CA HIS A 55 1.68 -9.54 0.77
C HIS A 55 2.91 -8.90 1.44
N GLN A 56 2.76 -7.71 2.01
CA GLN A 56 3.85 -6.97 2.67
C GLN A 56 3.82 -7.08 4.20
N LEU A 57 2.78 -7.68 4.81
CA LEU A 57 2.64 -7.73 6.27
C LEU A 57 3.63 -8.69 6.95
N ASN A 58 4.04 -9.75 6.26
CA ASN A 58 5.05 -10.68 6.75
C ASN A 58 6.09 -10.96 5.65
N PRO A 59 7.01 -10.02 5.38
CA PRO A 59 7.97 -10.16 4.30
C PRO A 59 9.02 -11.23 4.65
N LEU A 60 9.16 -12.23 3.78
CA LEU A 60 10.21 -13.25 3.93
C LEU A 60 11.56 -12.81 3.34
N ILE A 61 11.56 -11.81 2.46
CA ILE A 61 12.74 -11.32 1.75
C ILE A 61 12.85 -9.81 1.97
N GLY A 62 14.00 -9.39 2.50
CA GLY A 62 14.35 -7.98 2.63
C GLY A 62 15.01 -7.42 1.36
N PRO A 63 15.04 -6.09 1.19
CA PRO A 63 15.68 -5.43 0.06
C PRO A 63 17.21 -5.67 0.07
N GLN A 64 17.78 -6.03 -1.08
CA GLN A 64 19.23 -6.18 -1.28
C GLN A 64 19.77 -4.89 -1.92
N ILE A 65 20.58 -4.14 -1.17
CA ILE A 65 21.02 -2.78 -1.55
C ILE A 65 22.51 -2.60 -1.29
N SER A 66 23.19 -1.86 -2.18
CA SER A 66 24.64 -1.62 -2.06
C SER A 66 24.96 -0.76 -0.84
N VAL A 67 26.12 -0.99 -0.23
CA VAL A 67 26.58 -0.27 0.98
C VAL A 67 26.62 1.25 0.76
N LYS A 68 26.99 1.71 -0.43
CA LYS A 68 26.98 3.13 -0.78
C LYS A 68 25.57 3.72 -0.68
N THR A 69 24.57 3.01 -1.21
CA THR A 69 23.15 3.43 -1.16
C THR A 69 22.64 3.45 0.27
N ILE A 70 22.99 2.44 1.08
CA ILE A 70 22.58 2.37 2.50
C ILE A 70 23.13 3.57 3.28
N ARG A 71 24.39 3.95 3.04
CA ARG A 71 25.00 5.14 3.67
C ARG A 71 24.24 6.43 3.32
N TRP A 72 23.89 6.61 2.05
CA TRP A 72 23.08 7.76 1.61
C TRP A 72 21.67 7.77 2.21
N MET A 73 21.03 6.61 2.33
CA MET A 73 19.71 6.49 2.96
C MET A 73 19.79 6.82 4.46
N ALA A 74 20.82 6.35 5.17
CA ALA A 74 21.04 6.69 6.57
C ALA A 74 21.25 8.19 6.79
N GLU A 75 21.98 8.86 5.89
CA GLU A 75 22.22 10.31 5.97
C GLU A 75 20.94 11.13 5.73
N LYS A 76 20.06 10.68 4.83
CA LYS A 76 18.86 11.43 4.45
C LYS A 76 17.63 11.09 5.29
N TRP A 77 17.48 9.85 5.72
CA TRP A 77 16.27 9.35 6.39
C TRP A 77 16.52 8.98 7.86
N GLY A 78 17.78 8.85 8.29
CA GLY A 78 18.16 8.46 9.65
C GLY A 78 17.87 6.98 9.95
N ASN A 79 18.67 6.37 10.83
CA ASN A 79 18.38 5.06 11.44
C ASN A 79 18.24 3.89 10.45
N ALA A 80 19.31 3.58 9.70
CA ALA A 80 19.36 2.46 8.78
C ALA A 80 19.77 1.16 9.50
N PRO A 81 18.87 0.18 9.71
CA PRO A 81 19.23 -1.08 10.36
C PRO A 81 20.21 -1.85 9.47
N GLY A 82 21.41 -2.12 9.99
CA GLY A 82 22.48 -2.85 9.28
C GLY A 82 23.72 -2.01 8.94
N VAL A 83 23.65 -0.68 9.07
CA VAL A 83 24.87 0.17 8.99
C VAL A 83 25.75 -0.04 10.21
N ASP A 84 25.17 -0.12 11.39
CA ASP A 84 25.89 -0.10 12.66
C ASP A 84 26.82 -1.31 12.81
N THR A 85 26.35 -2.50 12.41
CA THR A 85 27.14 -3.74 12.48
C THR A 85 28.28 -3.77 11.45
N HIS A 86 28.04 -3.32 10.21
CA HIS A 86 29.08 -3.33 9.17
C HIS A 86 30.10 -2.19 9.32
N TYR A 87 29.68 -1.03 9.86
CA TYR A 87 30.58 0.09 10.11
C TYR A 87 31.49 -0.15 11.33
N SER A 88 31.07 -0.96 12.30
CA SER A 88 31.91 -1.38 13.44
C SER A 88 33.12 -2.24 12.99
N THR A 89 32.96 -3.08 11.97
CA THR A 89 34.05 -3.91 11.41
C THR A 89 34.98 -3.16 10.46
N THR A 90 34.50 -2.11 9.77
CA THR A 90 35.33 -1.34 8.81
C THR A 90 35.99 -0.10 9.43
N SER A 91 35.73 0.18 10.71
CA SER A 91 36.32 1.30 11.46
C SER A 91 37.38 0.87 12.49
N SER A 92 37.65 -0.44 12.61
CA SER A 92 38.84 -0.93 13.31
C SER A 92 40.01 -0.98 12.31
N PRO A 93 41.19 -0.44 12.66
CA PRO A 93 42.33 -0.23 11.76
C PRO A 93 42.91 -1.52 11.17
#